data_AF-A0A8C1F7G3-F1
#
_entry.id   AF-A0A8C1F7G3-F1
#
_cell.length_a   1.000
_cell.length_b   1.000
_cell.length_c   1.000
_cell.angle_alpha   90.00
_cell.angle_beta   90.00
_cell.angle_gamma   90.00
#
_symmetry.space_group_name_H-M   'P 1'
#
loop_
_entity.id
_entity.type
_entity.pdbx_description
1 polymer ?
#
loop_
_entity_poly.entity_id
_entity_poly.type
_entity_poly.pdbx_seq_one_letter_code
_entity_poly.pdbx_strand_id
1 'polypeptide(L)'
;MTKLRCPCKTVEDLTSGAAMSQALHQIDPSWFSESWLARIKEDVGDNVRLKMNNLKKILQMMVDYYNEVLAQKMTEFPLPDLVRVVEQFDQVELGRLLQLILGCAVKCDRKQEYIQIIMTLEESVQHVVMTAIQELMSKETVSQLGTEHLGDFEEQLKKALEDLTEVMAEKEELAQRCQELDVQVTMLQEERNSLLAENDLLTDRSSQLDTFDNPSTPSGRKHSQLQLQLEQLQEENFRLEAAKDDYRIHCEELEKQLVELQHRNDELTSLAEESRALKDELDILRSCSDRAVKLEASVETYRKKLEDLGDLRRQMRVLEEKNMTYMHNTVSLEEELRKANAARAQLETYKRQGQELHSKLSDESRRGDNLAFEMKKFQEKYDALLKEKEVDSIERDTLREINEELRCTQYQTGSPSHDNLAAEMLPIEYREKFIRLQHENKMLRLQQEESENERITELQEQLEEARRARSQLDTENRLNRERISELQQQVEDLQKALQTQGTKPEDVSVCLSHLVVLFLQLFGQCCMNIYFAK
;
A
#
# COMPACT_ATOMS: atom_id res chain seq x y z
N MET A 1 27.65 45.65 31.70
CA MET A 1 28.15 44.25 31.69
C MET A 1 27.17 43.34 31.00
N THR A 2 27.68 42.39 30.23
CA THR A 2 26.91 41.28 29.67
C THR A 2 26.45 40.38 30.81
N LYS A 3 25.14 40.11 30.88
CA LYS A 3 24.55 39.25 31.92
C LYS A 3 25.29 37.89 31.95
N LEU A 4 25.76 37.47 33.13
CA LEU A 4 26.34 36.14 33.33
C LEU A 4 25.34 35.08 32.83
N ARG A 5 25.84 34.03 32.17
CA ARG A 5 25.00 32.98 31.59
C ARG A 5 24.50 32.02 32.68
N CYS A 6 25.33 31.76 33.69
CA CYS A 6 24.96 30.95 34.85
C CYS A 6 24.17 31.75 35.91
N PRO A 7 23.29 31.08 36.69
CA PRO A 7 22.65 31.70 37.85
C PRO A 7 23.68 32.09 38.93
N CYS A 8 23.35 33.12 39.71
CA CYS A 8 24.21 33.67 40.76
C CYS A 8 23.38 34.39 41.85
N LYS A 9 22.16 33.89 42.13
CA LYS A 9 21.20 34.49 43.08
C LYS A 9 21.32 33.91 44.48
N THR A 10 21.76 32.66 44.60
CA THR A 10 21.94 31.95 45.87
C THR A 10 23.39 31.59 46.11
N VAL A 11 23.73 31.28 47.37
CA VAL A 11 25.01 30.70 47.78
C VAL A 11 25.28 29.39 47.02
N GLU A 12 24.24 28.57 46.83
CA GLU A 12 24.30 27.27 46.17
C GLU A 12 24.66 27.40 44.69
N ASP A 13 24.08 28.38 43.96
CA ASP A 13 24.40 28.65 42.56
C ASP A 13 25.91 28.85 42.34
N LEU A 14 26.55 29.58 43.27
CA LEU A 14 27.96 29.93 43.21
C LEU A 14 28.90 28.75 43.52
N THR A 15 28.45 27.72 44.27
CA THR A 15 29.26 26.53 44.56
C THR A 15 29.63 25.70 43.33
N SER A 16 28.95 25.91 42.20
CA SER A 16 29.31 25.32 40.90
C SER A 16 30.66 25.83 40.36
N GLY A 17 31.06 27.04 40.75
CA GLY A 17 32.20 27.78 40.18
C GLY A 17 31.92 28.42 38.81
N ALA A 18 30.86 28.04 38.11
CA ALA A 18 30.63 28.45 36.72
C ALA A 18 30.40 29.97 36.56
N ALA A 19 29.61 30.57 37.47
CA ALA A 19 29.42 32.02 37.50
C ALA A 19 30.72 32.78 37.82
N MET A 20 31.59 32.23 38.67
CA MET A 20 32.88 32.83 39.03
C MET A 20 33.87 32.79 37.87
N SER A 21 33.97 31.66 37.17
CA SER A 21 34.85 31.55 36.01
C SER A 21 34.41 32.44 34.85
N GLN A 22 33.10 32.59 34.63
CA GLN A 22 32.56 33.57 33.67
C GLN A 22 32.88 35.01 34.09
N ALA A 23 32.80 35.36 35.38
CA ALA A 23 33.18 36.68 35.87
C ALA A 23 34.68 36.97 35.69
N LEU A 24 35.56 36.01 36.00
CA LEU A 24 37.00 36.12 35.80
C LEU A 24 37.37 36.28 34.32
N HIS A 25 36.72 35.53 33.43
CA HIS A 25 36.86 35.72 31.98
C HIS A 25 36.43 37.13 31.52
N GLN A 26 35.39 37.72 32.13
CA GLN A 26 35.02 39.11 31.83
C GLN A 26 36.04 40.13 32.38
N ILE A 27 36.65 39.87 33.54
CA ILE A 27 37.68 40.73 34.17
C ILE A 27 38.93 40.84 33.29
N ASP A 28 39.48 39.71 32.88
CA ASP A 28 40.67 39.67 32.03
C ASP A 28 40.62 38.48 31.05
N PRO A 29 40.05 38.67 29.84
CA PRO A 29 39.99 37.62 28.81
C PRO A 29 41.37 37.15 28.33
N SER A 30 42.43 37.93 28.53
CA SER A 30 43.78 37.58 28.09
C SER A 30 44.39 36.51 28.99
N TRP A 31 44.18 36.62 30.30
CA TRP A 31 44.62 35.64 31.29
C TRP A 31 43.61 34.50 31.47
N PHE A 32 42.36 34.85 31.78
CA PHE A 32 41.27 33.91 31.99
C PHE A 32 40.64 33.50 30.66
N SER A 33 41.46 33.00 29.73
CA SER A 33 41.08 32.74 28.34
C SER A 33 39.89 31.78 28.18
N GLU A 34 39.22 31.84 27.04
CA GLU A 34 38.13 30.92 26.68
C GLU A 34 38.57 29.44 26.76
N SER A 35 39.83 29.14 26.43
CA SER A 35 40.44 27.81 26.55
C SER A 35 40.61 27.31 28.00
N TRP A 36 40.67 28.23 28.98
CA TRP A 36 40.61 27.91 30.40
C TRP A 36 39.16 27.78 30.87
N LEU A 37 38.29 28.72 30.47
CA LEU A 37 36.87 28.71 30.84
C LEU A 37 36.20 27.39 30.44
N ALA A 38 36.49 26.87 29.25
CA ALA A 38 36.02 25.57 28.76
C ALA A 38 36.46 24.35 29.63
N ARG A 39 37.42 24.51 30.55
CA ARG A 39 37.85 23.47 31.51
C ARG A 39 36.99 23.43 32.77
N ILE A 40 36.13 24.42 32.98
CA ILE A 40 35.15 24.48 34.06
C ILE A 40 33.84 23.88 33.54
N LYS A 41 33.28 22.90 34.26
CA LYS A 41 32.00 22.30 33.87
C LYS A 41 30.85 23.15 34.40
N GLU A 42 29.89 23.49 33.55
CA GLU A 42 28.70 24.25 33.98
C GLU A 42 27.62 23.30 34.55
N ASP A 43 27.32 22.20 33.86
CA ASP A 43 26.33 21.19 34.28
C ASP A 43 26.86 20.23 35.35
N VAL A 44 26.98 20.74 36.59
CA VAL A 44 27.54 19.98 37.71
C VAL A 44 26.48 19.35 38.63
N GLY A 45 25.29 19.97 38.72
CA GLY A 45 24.26 19.58 39.70
C GLY A 45 24.83 19.55 41.13
N ASP A 46 24.41 18.57 41.93
CA ASP A 46 24.88 18.40 43.32
C ASP A 46 26.19 17.59 43.45
N ASN A 47 26.94 17.42 42.36
CA ASN A 47 28.16 16.62 42.39
C ASN A 47 29.32 17.38 43.07
N VAL A 48 29.40 17.27 44.40
CA VAL A 48 30.45 17.81 45.29
C VAL A 48 31.85 17.64 44.72
N ARG A 49 32.20 16.48 44.14
CA ARG A 49 33.53 16.22 43.58
C ARG A 49 33.84 17.08 42.35
N LEU A 50 32.84 17.33 41.51
CA LEU A 50 32.97 18.20 40.33
C LEU A 50 32.96 19.68 40.73
N LYS A 51 32.10 20.09 41.67
CA LYS A 51 32.11 21.45 42.28
C LYS A 51 33.50 21.77 42.85
N MET A 52 34.04 20.88 43.68
CA MET A 52 35.39 20.96 44.24
C MET A 52 36.49 21.04 43.16
N ASN A 53 36.38 20.29 42.06
CA ASN A 53 37.34 20.33 40.97
C ASN A 53 37.31 21.69 40.23
N ASN A 54 36.11 22.23 39.96
CA ASN A 54 35.95 23.57 39.39
C ASN A 54 36.55 24.65 40.31
N LEU A 55 36.19 24.68 41.59
CA LEU A 55 36.71 25.70 42.52
C LEU A 55 38.23 25.62 42.70
N LYS A 56 38.82 24.41 42.69
CA LYS A 56 40.29 24.25 42.72
C LYS A 56 40.97 24.88 41.51
N LYS A 57 40.42 24.69 40.30
CA LYS A 57 40.95 25.32 39.07
C LYS A 57 40.81 26.84 39.09
N ILE A 58 39.72 27.35 39.66
CA ILE A 58 39.44 28.78 39.80
C ILE A 58 40.43 29.41 40.79
N LEU A 59 40.54 28.86 42.00
CA LEU A 59 41.46 29.37 43.02
C LEU A 59 42.92 29.34 42.54
N GLN A 60 43.34 28.26 41.85
CA GLN A 60 44.69 28.16 41.30
C GLN A 60 44.97 29.30 40.29
N MET A 61 44.15 29.45 39.25
CA MET A 61 44.36 30.51 38.24
C MET A 61 44.31 31.93 38.82
N MET A 62 43.53 32.14 39.89
CA MET A 62 43.51 33.41 40.61
C MET A 62 44.81 33.63 41.39
N VAL A 63 45.31 32.64 42.14
CA VAL A 63 46.60 32.72 42.83
C VAL A 63 47.73 33.00 41.84
N ASP A 64 47.71 32.34 40.67
CA ASP A 64 48.69 32.56 39.61
C ASP A 64 48.58 33.98 39.04
N TYR A 65 47.36 34.52 38.82
CA TYR A 65 47.15 35.92 38.41
C TYR A 65 47.73 36.93 39.40
N TYR A 66 47.50 36.73 40.71
CA TYR A 66 48.03 37.63 41.73
C TYR A 66 49.56 37.62 41.79
N ASN A 67 50.17 36.44 41.65
CA ASN A 67 51.63 36.30 41.72
C ASN A 67 52.33 36.80 40.43
N GLU A 68 51.81 36.46 39.25
CA GLU A 68 52.47 36.69 37.96
C GLU A 68 52.07 38.00 37.29
N VAL A 69 50.78 38.39 37.34
CA VAL A 69 50.28 39.61 36.69
C VAL A 69 50.24 40.79 37.65
N LEU A 70 49.71 40.59 38.87
CA LEU A 70 49.60 41.67 39.87
C LEU A 70 50.87 41.85 40.73
N ALA A 71 51.88 40.99 40.53
CA ALA A 71 53.16 40.96 41.27
C ALA A 71 53.02 40.96 42.81
N GLN A 72 51.88 40.53 43.34
CA GLN A 72 51.56 40.52 44.77
C GLN A 72 51.54 39.09 45.30
N LYS A 73 52.53 38.75 46.12
CA LYS A 73 52.61 37.41 46.73
C LYS A 73 51.41 37.15 47.64
N MET A 74 50.63 36.13 47.32
CA MET A 74 49.45 35.70 48.08
C MET A 74 49.76 35.16 49.50
N THR A 75 51.03 35.14 49.92
CA THR A 75 51.47 34.72 51.26
C THR A 75 51.00 35.61 52.40
N GLU A 76 50.54 36.83 52.11
CA GLU A 76 49.97 37.75 53.12
C GLU A 76 48.41 37.65 53.23
N PHE A 77 47.75 36.76 52.47
CA PHE A 77 46.27 36.61 52.48
C PHE A 77 45.78 35.22 52.91
N PRO A 78 44.66 35.13 53.66
CA PRO A 78 44.04 33.85 54.02
C PRO A 78 43.29 33.26 52.81
N LEU A 79 43.81 32.16 52.26
CA LEU A 79 43.15 31.42 51.17
C LEU A 79 41.84 30.75 51.66
N PRO A 80 40.76 30.75 50.84
CA PRO A 80 39.46 30.19 51.22
C PRO A 80 39.48 28.66 51.33
N ASP A 81 38.82 28.11 52.35
CA ASP A 81 38.65 26.67 52.49
C ASP A 81 37.56 26.14 51.54
N LEU A 82 38.00 25.62 50.40
CA LEU A 82 37.13 25.06 49.35
C LEU A 82 36.29 23.86 49.83
N VAL A 83 36.68 23.15 50.89
CA VAL A 83 35.88 22.03 51.43
C VAL A 83 34.63 22.60 52.10
N ARG A 84 34.80 23.63 52.92
CA ARG A 84 33.68 24.32 53.59
C ARG A 84 32.76 25.03 52.59
N VAL A 85 33.30 25.59 51.50
CA VAL A 85 32.47 26.18 50.42
C VAL A 85 31.55 25.14 49.76
N VAL A 86 32.06 23.94 49.46
CA VAL A 86 31.29 22.93 48.68
C VAL A 86 30.44 22.01 49.54
N GLU A 87 30.92 21.61 50.71
CA GLU A 87 30.25 20.62 51.58
C GLU A 87 29.37 21.26 52.66
N GLN A 88 29.68 22.49 53.08
CA GLN A 88 28.99 23.19 54.18
C GLN A 88 28.29 24.49 53.73
N PHE A 89 28.41 24.86 52.44
CA PHE A 89 27.88 26.12 51.88
C PHE A 89 28.30 27.35 52.68
N ASP A 90 29.53 27.34 53.19
CA ASP A 90 30.03 28.35 54.11
C ASP A 90 30.15 29.72 53.46
N GLN A 91 29.32 30.67 53.92
CA GLN A 91 29.24 32.02 53.37
C GLN A 91 30.51 32.85 53.60
N VAL A 92 31.29 32.55 54.63
CA VAL A 92 32.54 33.29 54.95
C VAL A 92 33.64 32.85 53.99
N GLU A 93 33.81 31.54 53.80
CA GLU A 93 34.81 31.01 52.85
C GLU A 93 34.42 31.31 51.39
N LEU A 94 33.12 31.32 51.08
CA LEU A 94 32.62 31.78 49.78
C LEU A 94 32.86 33.29 49.59
N GLY A 95 32.64 34.09 50.62
CA GLY A 95 32.91 35.54 50.63
C GLY A 95 34.38 35.85 50.35
N ARG A 96 35.31 35.12 50.96
CA ARG A 96 36.75 35.22 50.66
C ARG A 96 37.07 34.91 49.19
N LEU A 97 36.46 33.86 48.62
CA LEU A 97 36.68 33.53 47.22
C LEU A 97 36.18 34.65 46.30
N LEU A 98 35.04 35.28 46.61
CA LEU A 98 34.53 36.46 45.90
C LEU A 98 35.39 37.72 46.11
N GLN A 99 35.93 37.95 47.32
CA GLN A 99 36.85 39.05 47.62
C GLN A 99 38.13 38.99 46.77
N LEU A 100 38.65 37.79 46.51
CA LEU A 100 39.79 37.62 45.62
C LEU A 100 39.43 37.93 44.15
N ILE A 101 38.22 37.59 43.68
CA ILE A 101 37.73 37.96 42.33
C ILE A 101 37.56 39.48 42.22
N LEU A 102 37.01 40.13 43.25
CA LEU A 102 36.92 41.58 43.35
C LEU A 102 38.31 42.23 43.30
N GLY A 103 39.29 41.67 44.01
CA GLY A 103 40.67 42.16 43.98
C GLY A 103 41.34 42.02 42.60
N CYS A 104 41.03 40.97 41.82
CA CYS A 104 41.41 40.91 40.41
C CYS A 104 40.79 42.08 39.61
N ALA A 105 39.48 42.31 39.78
CA ALA A 105 38.73 43.34 39.05
C ALA A 105 39.21 44.78 39.33
N VAL A 106 39.64 45.09 40.55
CA VAL A 106 40.11 46.45 40.91
C VAL A 106 41.62 46.64 40.73
N LYS A 107 42.37 45.59 40.39
CA LYS A 107 43.82 45.67 40.12
C LYS A 107 44.22 45.41 38.66
N CYS A 108 43.35 44.81 37.83
CA CYS A 108 43.60 44.64 36.40
C CYS A 108 43.66 45.98 35.62
N ASP A 109 44.11 45.94 34.36
CA ASP A 109 44.25 47.14 33.51
C ASP A 109 42.94 47.92 33.35
N ARG A 110 41.79 47.22 33.26
CA ARG A 110 40.45 47.81 33.13
C ARG A 110 39.79 48.19 34.46
N LYS A 111 40.54 48.25 35.57
CA LYS A 111 40.02 48.56 36.92
C LYS A 111 39.10 49.78 37.01
N GLN A 112 39.30 50.79 36.17
CA GLN A 112 38.44 51.99 36.14
C GLN A 112 36.99 51.66 35.79
N GLU A 113 36.73 50.73 34.87
CA GLU A 113 35.38 50.27 34.52
C GLU A 113 34.70 49.62 35.72
N TYR A 114 35.42 48.73 36.42
CA TYR A 114 34.92 48.01 37.59
C TYR A 114 34.68 48.93 38.78
N ILE A 115 35.57 49.91 39.03
CA ILE A 115 35.39 50.91 40.09
C ILE A 115 34.17 51.80 39.81
N GLN A 116 33.96 52.23 38.56
CA GLN A 116 32.75 52.99 38.20
C GLN A 116 31.46 52.18 38.41
N ILE A 117 31.48 50.87 38.12
CA ILE A 117 30.34 49.99 38.40
C ILE A 117 30.09 49.83 39.90
N ILE A 118 31.14 49.73 40.73
CA ILE A 118 30.99 49.71 42.19
C ILE A 118 30.31 50.99 42.68
N MET A 119 30.67 52.16 42.12
CA MET A 119 30.07 53.45 42.47
C MET A 119 28.59 53.61 42.06
N THR A 120 28.00 52.70 41.26
CA THR A 120 26.56 52.70 40.95
C THR A 120 25.73 51.71 41.78
N LEU A 121 26.38 50.94 42.67
CA LEU A 121 25.69 50.05 43.62
C LEU A 121 25.04 50.84 44.76
N GLU A 122 24.19 50.17 45.55
CA GLU A 122 23.62 50.75 46.78
C GLU A 122 24.73 51.07 47.79
N GLU A 123 24.62 52.19 48.52
CA GLU A 123 25.63 52.67 49.50
C GLU A 123 26.01 51.59 50.54
N SER A 124 25.03 50.82 50.99
CA SER A 124 25.21 49.66 51.89
C SER A 124 26.16 48.60 51.32
N VAL A 125 26.08 48.35 50.01
CA VAL A 125 26.94 47.41 49.27
C VAL A 125 28.30 48.04 48.96
N GLN A 126 28.34 49.33 48.60
CA GLN A 126 29.59 50.06 48.35
C GLN A 126 30.52 50.02 49.57
N HIS A 127 29.98 50.19 50.78
CA HIS A 127 30.77 50.15 52.01
C HIS A 127 31.41 48.77 52.27
N VAL A 128 30.66 47.69 52.06
CA VAL A 128 31.16 46.30 52.18
C VAL A 128 32.27 46.04 51.16
N VAL A 129 32.07 46.45 49.91
CA VAL A 129 33.06 46.31 48.83
C VAL A 129 34.32 47.14 49.12
N MET A 130 34.18 48.36 49.63
CA MET A 130 35.30 49.24 49.99
C MET A 130 36.14 48.66 51.13
N THR A 131 35.50 48.12 52.17
CA THR A 131 36.19 47.43 53.28
C THR A 131 36.99 46.23 52.76
N ALA A 132 36.37 45.42 51.90
CA ALA A 132 37.01 44.26 51.28
C ALA A 132 38.21 44.61 50.37
N ILE A 133 38.28 45.83 49.82
CA ILE A 133 39.41 46.36 49.05
C ILE A 133 40.50 46.94 49.96
N GLN A 134 40.15 47.65 51.04
CA GLN A 134 41.11 48.24 51.98
C GLN A 134 41.92 47.18 52.72
N GLU A 135 41.30 46.04 53.05
CA GLU A 135 41.98 44.87 53.62
C GLU A 135 43.11 44.33 52.72
N LEU A 136 43.15 44.71 51.43
CA LEU A 136 44.17 44.29 50.47
C LEU A 136 45.42 45.22 50.37
N MET A 137 45.58 46.29 51.18
CA MET A 137 46.64 47.34 51.01
C MET A 137 47.06 48.18 52.27
N SER A 138 48.26 47.99 52.90
CA SER A 138 48.86 48.96 53.89
C SER A 138 50.36 48.70 54.29
N LYS A 139 51.07 49.71 54.87
CA LYS A 139 52.36 49.73 55.68
C LYS A 139 52.84 51.22 55.96
N GLU A 140 53.79 51.56 56.90
CA GLU A 140 53.87 52.90 57.65
C GLU A 140 55.30 53.51 58.08
N THR A 141 55.39 54.76 58.70
CA THR A 141 56.39 55.44 59.68
C THR A 141 57.41 56.65 59.33
N VAL A 142 57.73 57.64 60.26
CA VAL A 142 58.65 58.89 60.19
C VAL A 142 59.18 59.52 61.57
N SER A 143 60.31 60.32 61.71
CA SER A 143 60.66 61.36 62.81
C SER A 143 61.98 62.27 62.71
N GLN A 144 62.26 63.27 63.63
CA GLN A 144 63.30 64.42 63.63
C GLN A 144 64.03 64.80 64.99
N LEU A 145 65.12 65.67 65.06
CA LEU A 145 65.47 66.71 66.14
C LEU A 145 66.80 67.59 65.96
N GLY A 146 67.18 68.53 66.89
CA GLY A 146 68.46 69.35 66.93
C GLY A 146 68.77 70.33 68.16
N THR A 147 69.89 71.14 68.11
CA THR A 147 70.31 72.40 68.88
C THR A 147 71.17 72.40 70.21
N GLU A 148 71.98 73.48 70.47
CA GLU A 148 73.02 73.72 71.54
C GLU A 148 72.91 75.08 72.32
N HIS A 149 73.66 75.33 73.44
CA HIS A 149 74.41 76.62 73.78
C HIS A 149 75.30 76.62 75.10
N LEU A 150 75.76 77.80 75.60
CA LEU A 150 77.16 78.13 76.04
C LEU A 150 77.29 79.18 77.21
N GLY A 151 78.46 79.38 77.89
CA GLY A 151 78.84 80.69 78.53
C GLY A 151 79.69 80.83 79.84
N ASP A 152 80.51 81.92 79.88
CA ASP A 152 81.12 82.72 81.00
C ASP A 152 82.19 82.17 81.99
N PHE A 153 83.15 82.95 82.54
CA PHE A 153 83.93 84.12 82.07
C PHE A 153 85.07 84.55 83.05
N GLU A 154 85.32 83.90 84.21
CA GLU A 154 86.60 84.11 84.94
C GLU A 154 87.79 83.44 84.24
N GLU A 155 87.47 82.62 83.24
CA GLU A 155 88.27 82.43 82.03
C GLU A 155 88.90 83.76 81.55
N GLN A 156 88.23 84.93 81.53
CA GLN A 156 88.55 86.19 80.81
C GLN A 156 90.02 86.61 80.66
N LEU A 157 90.92 86.33 81.60
CA LEU A 157 92.34 86.68 81.47
C LEU A 157 93.23 85.50 81.02
N LYS A 158 92.87 84.28 81.42
CA LYS A 158 93.36 83.04 80.79
C LYS A 158 92.90 83.03 79.33
N LYS A 159 91.64 83.40 79.12
CA LYS A 159 90.96 83.76 77.90
C LYS A 159 91.60 84.94 77.18
N ALA A 160 92.05 86.05 77.77
CA ALA A 160 92.79 87.05 76.97
C ALA A 160 94.10 86.51 76.33
N LEU A 161 94.70 85.46 76.92
CA LEU A 161 95.81 84.72 76.33
C LEU A 161 95.35 83.57 75.42
N GLU A 162 94.27 82.88 75.76
CA GLU A 162 93.64 81.85 74.93
C GLU A 162 93.04 82.50 73.67
N ASP A 163 92.28 83.60 73.77
CA ASP A 163 91.86 84.57 72.74
C ASP A 163 93.04 85.02 71.88
N LEU A 164 94.24 85.25 72.43
CA LEU A 164 95.40 85.60 71.59
C LEU A 164 95.91 84.39 70.80
N THR A 165 95.94 83.20 71.42
CA THR A 165 96.26 81.95 70.71
C THR A 165 95.15 81.48 69.77
N GLU A 166 93.90 81.83 70.06
CA GLU A 166 92.67 81.58 69.30
C GLU A 166 92.66 82.52 68.11
N VAL A 167 92.91 83.83 68.27
CA VAL A 167 93.14 84.77 67.15
C VAL A 167 94.34 84.38 66.30
N MET A 168 95.40 83.78 66.87
CA MET A 168 96.47 83.20 66.05
C MET A 168 96.02 81.92 65.33
N ALA A 169 95.25 81.05 65.97
CA ALA A 169 94.70 79.83 65.36
C ALA A 169 93.67 80.16 64.27
N GLU A 170 92.74 81.09 64.52
CA GLU A 170 91.81 81.70 63.57
C GLU A 170 92.57 82.34 62.40
N LYS A 171 93.69 83.03 62.64
CA LYS A 171 94.52 83.56 61.55
C LYS A 171 95.16 82.43 60.73
N GLU A 172 95.63 81.38 61.36
CA GLU A 172 96.21 80.20 60.70
C GLU A 172 95.12 79.44 59.90
N GLU A 173 93.93 79.27 60.48
CA GLU A 173 92.74 78.67 59.87
C GLU A 173 92.21 79.53 58.72
N LEU A 174 92.16 80.86 58.87
CA LEU A 174 91.75 81.77 57.81
C LEU A 174 92.78 81.79 56.67
N ALA A 175 94.08 81.65 56.97
CA ALA A 175 95.12 81.49 55.96
C ALA A 175 95.02 80.14 55.23
N GLN A 176 94.74 79.04 55.94
CA GLN A 176 94.42 77.74 55.33
C GLN A 176 93.17 77.85 54.47
N ARG A 177 92.11 78.49 54.95
CA ARG A 177 90.86 78.68 54.22
C ARG A 177 91.02 79.58 52.99
N CYS A 178 91.90 80.59 53.05
CA CYS A 178 92.32 81.34 51.85
C CYS A 178 93.04 80.44 50.84
N GLN A 179 93.96 79.57 51.27
CA GLN A 179 94.61 78.61 50.37
C GLN A 179 93.62 77.58 49.79
N GLU A 180 92.69 77.06 50.60
CA GLU A 180 91.63 76.16 50.14
C GLU A 180 90.71 76.83 49.12
N LEU A 181 90.36 78.11 49.35
CA LEU A 181 89.58 78.91 48.39
C LEU A 181 90.36 79.18 47.11
N ASP A 182 91.65 79.52 47.18
CA ASP A 182 92.49 79.68 45.98
C ASP A 182 92.58 78.37 45.19
N VAL A 183 92.77 77.22 45.86
CA VAL A 183 92.75 75.90 45.20
C VAL A 183 91.39 75.61 44.56
N GLN A 184 90.27 75.84 45.26
CA GLN A 184 88.92 75.69 44.71
C GLN A 184 88.71 76.60 43.48
N VAL A 185 89.15 77.87 43.54
CA VAL A 185 89.07 78.80 42.40
C VAL A 185 89.88 78.26 41.23
N THR A 186 91.10 77.75 41.44
CA THR A 186 91.89 77.17 40.33
C THR A 186 91.21 75.94 39.70
N MET A 187 90.67 75.01 40.49
CA MET A 187 89.96 73.84 39.97
C MET A 187 88.69 74.23 39.19
N LEU A 188 87.90 75.17 39.71
CA LEU A 188 86.70 75.69 39.02
C LEU A 188 87.07 76.41 37.71
N GLN A 189 88.22 77.09 37.66
CA GLN A 189 88.73 77.74 36.44
C GLN A 189 89.11 76.70 35.37
N GLU A 190 89.73 75.59 35.77
CA GLU A 190 90.10 74.47 34.88
C GLU A 190 88.87 73.71 34.36
N GLU A 191 87.90 73.42 35.24
CA GLU A 191 86.61 72.81 34.86
C GLU A 191 85.84 73.70 33.88
N ARG A 192 85.73 75.00 34.17
CA ARG A 192 85.09 75.99 33.29
C ARG A 192 85.75 76.04 31.91
N ASN A 193 87.07 75.93 31.83
CA ASN A 193 87.79 75.93 30.54
C ASN A 193 87.60 74.61 29.78
N SER A 194 87.49 73.48 30.49
CA SER A 194 87.22 72.16 29.91
C SER A 194 85.81 72.09 29.31
N LEU A 195 84.81 72.57 30.05
CA LEU A 195 83.41 72.63 29.60
C LEU A 195 83.23 73.55 28.37
N LEU A 196 84.00 74.64 28.26
CA LEU A 196 83.98 75.48 27.07
C LEU A 196 84.49 74.75 25.83
N ALA A 197 85.60 74.02 25.94
CA ALA A 197 86.15 73.25 24.82
C ALA A 197 85.20 72.13 24.35
N GLU A 198 84.45 71.51 25.26
CA GLU A 198 83.39 70.56 24.88
C GLU A 198 82.21 71.25 24.17
N ASN A 199 81.81 72.44 24.63
CA ASN A 199 80.73 73.21 24.03
C ASN A 199 81.04 73.64 22.59
N ASP A 200 82.27 74.07 22.33
CA ASP A 200 82.75 74.41 20.99
C ASP A 200 82.68 73.19 20.04
N LEU A 201 83.14 72.01 20.51
CA LEU A 201 83.08 70.76 19.73
C LEU A 201 81.65 70.29 19.42
N LEU A 202 80.73 70.44 20.37
CA LEU A 202 79.31 70.11 20.17
C LEU A 202 78.65 71.09 19.19
N THR A 203 79.01 72.37 19.23
CA THR A 203 78.53 73.41 18.32
C THR A 203 78.99 73.13 16.88
N ASP A 204 80.28 72.82 16.68
CA ASP A 204 80.83 72.43 15.38
C ASP A 204 80.11 71.20 14.82
N ARG A 205 79.86 70.18 15.66
CA ARG A 205 79.14 68.96 15.26
C ARG A 205 77.68 69.21 14.89
N SER A 206 77.00 70.14 15.57
CA SER A 206 75.63 70.56 15.21
C SER A 206 75.61 71.21 13.83
N SER A 207 76.53 72.15 13.56
CA SER A 207 76.60 72.87 12.28
C SER A 207 76.84 71.93 11.07
N GLN A 208 77.56 70.83 11.28
CA GLN A 208 77.76 69.79 10.27
C GLN A 208 76.50 68.98 9.97
N LEU A 209 75.58 68.83 10.94
CA LEU A 209 74.28 68.19 10.74
C LEU A 209 73.33 69.12 9.99
N ASP A 210 73.27 70.41 10.35
CA ASP A 210 72.50 71.44 9.64
C ASP A 210 72.90 71.56 8.14
N THR A 211 74.11 71.11 7.79
CA THR A 211 74.62 71.08 6.41
C THR A 211 73.90 70.04 5.52
N PHE A 212 73.26 69.02 6.11
CA PHE A 212 72.44 68.03 5.37
C PHE A 212 71.05 68.56 5.02
N ASP A 213 70.47 69.44 5.86
CA ASP A 213 69.14 70.03 5.62
C ASP A 213 69.16 71.14 4.56
N ASN A 214 70.33 71.69 4.24
CA ASN A 214 70.48 72.74 3.23
C ASN A 214 70.65 72.16 1.80
N PRO A 215 69.66 72.33 0.89
CA PRO A 215 69.72 71.77 -0.48
C PRO A 215 70.83 72.37 -1.35
N SER A 216 71.44 73.47 -0.91
CA SER A 216 72.52 74.14 -1.64
C SER A 216 73.82 73.33 -1.60
N THR A 217 74.03 72.51 -0.56
CA THR A 217 75.28 71.75 -0.35
C THR A 217 75.30 70.44 -1.15
N PRO A 218 76.48 69.89 -1.52
CA PRO A 218 76.55 68.59 -2.18
C PRO A 218 75.94 67.45 -1.35
N SER A 219 76.10 67.51 -0.02
CA SER A 219 75.55 66.53 0.92
C SER A 219 74.02 66.60 0.99
N GLY A 220 73.43 67.79 1.09
CA GLY A 220 71.99 67.97 1.12
C GLY A 220 71.29 67.56 -0.18
N ARG A 221 71.90 67.84 -1.35
CA ARG A 221 71.37 67.33 -2.63
C ARG A 221 71.37 65.81 -2.70
N LYS A 222 72.45 65.16 -2.23
CA LYS A 222 72.53 63.69 -2.19
C LYS A 222 71.52 63.10 -1.21
N HIS A 223 71.31 63.75 -0.06
CA HIS A 223 70.30 63.34 0.91
C HIS A 223 68.88 63.44 0.33
N SER A 224 68.51 64.59 -0.24
CA SER A 224 67.22 64.80 -0.91
C SER A 224 66.99 63.84 -2.09
N GLN A 225 68.02 63.54 -2.88
CA GLN A 225 67.92 62.56 -3.97
C GLN A 225 67.66 61.14 -3.45
N LEU A 226 68.35 60.71 -2.38
CA LEU A 226 68.11 59.41 -1.74
C LEU A 226 66.73 59.34 -1.09
N GLN A 227 66.25 60.44 -0.50
CA GLN A 227 64.91 60.53 0.07
C GLN A 227 63.83 60.38 -1.01
N LEU A 228 63.96 61.08 -2.14
CA LEU A 228 63.03 60.92 -3.27
C LEU A 228 63.05 59.49 -3.84
N GLN A 229 64.22 58.85 -3.92
CA GLN A 229 64.31 57.43 -4.32
C GLN A 229 63.63 56.50 -3.31
N LEU A 230 63.73 56.79 -2.01
CA LEU A 230 63.09 56.02 -0.95
C LEU A 230 61.56 56.17 -0.98
N GLU A 231 61.07 57.39 -1.22
CA GLU A 231 59.64 57.67 -1.44
C GLU A 231 59.10 56.96 -2.69
N GLN A 232 59.83 57.00 -3.82
CA GLN A 232 59.47 56.28 -5.05
C GLN A 232 59.43 54.76 -4.85
N LEU A 233 60.42 54.18 -4.16
CA LEU A 233 60.44 52.76 -3.85
C LEU A 233 59.33 52.36 -2.87
N GLN A 234 58.95 53.24 -1.94
CA GLN A 234 57.79 53.02 -1.08
C GLN A 234 56.48 53.02 -1.89
N GLU A 235 56.27 53.99 -2.78
CA GLU A 235 55.08 54.04 -3.64
C GLU A 235 54.99 52.82 -4.58
N GLU A 236 56.11 52.42 -5.18
CA GLU A 236 56.18 51.20 -6.01
C GLU A 236 55.88 49.94 -5.18
N ASN A 237 56.37 49.85 -3.94
CA ASN A 237 56.10 48.73 -3.04
C ASN A 237 54.61 48.66 -2.67
N PHE A 238 53.99 49.76 -2.22
CA PHE A 238 52.56 49.81 -1.96
C PHE A 238 51.71 49.41 -3.18
N ARG A 239 52.12 49.84 -4.38
CA ARG A 239 51.44 49.47 -5.63
C ARG A 239 51.59 47.97 -5.96
N LEU A 240 52.77 47.39 -5.71
CA LEU A 240 53.01 45.95 -5.87
C LEU A 240 52.28 45.12 -4.82
N GLU A 241 52.18 45.59 -3.57
CA GLU A 241 51.40 44.95 -2.52
C GLU A 241 49.90 44.93 -2.86
N ALA A 242 49.34 46.06 -3.29
CA ALA A 242 47.95 46.13 -3.75
C ALA A 242 47.69 45.16 -4.93
N ALA A 243 48.56 45.16 -5.94
CA ALA A 243 48.43 44.23 -7.07
C ALA A 243 48.57 42.76 -6.65
N LYS A 244 49.45 42.45 -5.68
CA LYS A 244 49.61 41.10 -5.13
C LYS A 244 48.34 40.65 -4.40
N ASP A 245 47.68 41.53 -3.66
CA ASP A 245 46.42 41.21 -2.99
C ASP A 245 45.24 41.08 -3.97
N ASP A 246 45.18 41.89 -5.02
CA ASP A 246 44.22 41.71 -6.13
C ASP A 246 44.40 40.34 -6.82
N TYR A 247 45.65 39.96 -7.14
CA TYR A 247 45.94 38.64 -7.70
C TYR A 247 45.61 37.50 -6.73
N ARG A 248 45.86 37.67 -5.42
CA ARG A 248 45.49 36.68 -4.40
C ARG A 248 43.98 36.46 -4.36
N ILE A 249 43.19 37.54 -4.33
CA ILE A 249 41.72 37.46 -4.36
C ILE A 249 41.24 36.79 -5.66
N HIS A 250 41.88 37.09 -6.81
CA HIS A 250 41.52 36.43 -8.06
C HIS A 250 41.84 34.93 -8.07
N CYS A 251 42.96 34.51 -7.48
CA CYS A 251 43.27 33.09 -7.29
C CYS A 251 42.25 32.40 -6.37
N GLU A 252 41.90 33.01 -5.23
CA GLU A 252 40.90 32.47 -4.29
C GLU A 252 39.52 32.27 -4.96
N GLU A 253 39.09 33.22 -5.80
CA GLU A 253 37.84 33.10 -6.56
C GLU A 253 37.92 32.05 -7.69
N LEU A 254 39.05 31.94 -8.39
CA LEU A 254 39.26 30.89 -9.40
C LEU A 254 39.30 29.49 -8.77
N GLU A 255 39.94 29.31 -7.61
CA GLU A 255 39.96 28.05 -6.86
C GLU A 255 38.55 27.65 -6.44
N LYS A 256 37.74 28.60 -5.94
CA LYS A 256 36.34 28.37 -5.61
C LYS A 256 35.52 27.95 -6.83
N GLN A 257 35.65 28.63 -7.97
CA GLN A 257 34.97 28.25 -9.21
C GLN A 257 35.41 26.87 -9.72
N LEU A 258 36.68 26.50 -9.52
CA LEU A 258 37.19 25.17 -9.87
C LEU A 258 36.52 24.08 -9.00
N VAL A 259 36.39 24.30 -7.69
CA VAL A 259 35.68 23.41 -6.77
C VAL A 259 34.19 23.31 -7.09
N GLU A 260 33.52 24.43 -7.41
CA GLU A 260 32.10 24.43 -7.84
C GLU A 260 31.90 23.64 -9.15
N LEU A 261 32.81 23.78 -10.11
CA LEU A 261 32.79 23.02 -11.37
C LEU A 261 33.11 21.53 -11.17
N GLN A 262 34.01 21.18 -10.24
CA GLN A 262 34.27 19.79 -9.86
C GLN A 262 33.02 19.15 -9.25
N HIS A 263 32.42 19.79 -8.25
CA HIS A 263 31.21 19.28 -7.61
C HIS A 263 30.07 19.07 -8.62
N ARG A 264 29.88 20.02 -9.55
CA ARG A 264 28.89 19.90 -10.62
C ARG A 264 29.21 18.80 -11.63
N ASN A 265 30.48 18.46 -11.84
CA ASN A 265 30.90 17.33 -12.66
C ASN A 265 30.60 15.99 -11.97
N ASP A 266 30.87 15.90 -10.66
CA ASP A 266 30.54 14.73 -9.85
C ASP A 266 29.01 14.49 -9.81
N GLU A 267 28.20 15.54 -9.63
CA GLU A 267 26.74 15.48 -9.73
C GLU A 267 26.27 14.94 -11.09
N LEU A 268 26.79 15.50 -12.19
CA LEU A 268 26.44 15.06 -13.55
C LEU A 268 26.90 13.63 -13.85
N THR A 269 28.03 13.21 -13.29
CA THR A 269 28.55 11.84 -13.41
C THR A 269 27.65 10.86 -12.65
N SER A 270 27.29 11.18 -11.40
CA SER A 270 26.34 10.39 -10.60
C SER A 270 24.98 10.25 -11.30
N LEU A 271 24.47 11.34 -11.90
CA LEU A 271 23.20 11.32 -12.63
C LEU A 271 23.28 10.45 -13.91
N ALA A 272 24.44 10.44 -14.59
CA ALA A 272 24.68 9.60 -15.75
C ALA A 272 24.81 8.10 -15.39
N GLU A 273 25.35 7.79 -14.21
CA GLU A 273 25.39 6.43 -13.66
C GLU A 273 23.99 5.93 -13.26
N GLU A 274 23.19 6.76 -12.56
CA GLU A 274 21.79 6.46 -12.25
C GLU A 274 20.97 6.25 -13.54
N SER A 275 21.13 7.13 -14.54
CA SER A 275 20.47 6.99 -15.84
C SER A 275 20.84 5.70 -16.57
N ARG A 276 22.09 5.22 -16.42
CA ARG A 276 22.53 3.92 -16.96
C ARG A 276 21.88 2.76 -16.19
N ALA A 277 21.88 2.79 -14.86
CA ALA A 277 21.25 1.75 -14.03
C ALA A 277 19.75 1.61 -14.33
N LEU A 278 19.01 2.73 -14.40
CA LEU A 278 17.59 2.75 -14.77
C LEU A 278 17.34 2.19 -16.18
N LYS A 279 18.28 2.39 -17.12
CA LYS A 279 18.19 1.80 -18.46
C LYS A 279 18.37 0.29 -18.44
N ASP A 280 19.33 -0.22 -17.65
CA ASP A 280 19.56 -1.65 -17.49
C ASP A 280 18.34 -2.33 -16.82
N GLU A 281 17.72 -1.68 -15.83
CA GLU A 281 16.44 -2.12 -15.24
C GLU A 281 15.30 -2.16 -16.27
N LEU A 282 15.16 -1.13 -17.11
CA LEU A 282 14.15 -1.11 -18.18
C LEU A 282 14.36 -2.24 -19.21
N ASP A 283 15.60 -2.59 -19.54
CA ASP A 283 15.91 -3.70 -20.46
C ASP A 283 15.65 -5.08 -19.81
N ILE A 284 15.87 -5.23 -18.50
CA ILE A 284 15.42 -6.40 -17.72
C ILE A 284 13.89 -6.51 -17.73
N LEU A 285 13.18 -5.40 -17.49
CA LEU A 285 11.71 -5.36 -17.48
C LEU A 285 11.12 -5.67 -18.87
N ARG A 286 11.74 -5.19 -19.95
CA ARG A 286 11.38 -5.57 -21.34
C ARG A 286 11.52 -7.07 -21.56
N SER A 287 12.65 -7.67 -21.16
CA SER A 287 12.87 -9.12 -21.28
C SER A 287 11.84 -9.94 -20.48
N CYS A 288 11.49 -9.46 -19.27
CA CYS A 288 10.42 -10.04 -18.46
C CYS A 288 9.05 -9.92 -19.12
N SER A 289 8.74 -8.79 -19.77
CA SER A 289 7.50 -8.58 -20.53
C SER A 289 7.40 -9.53 -21.74
N ASP A 290 8.45 -9.63 -22.55
CA ASP A 290 8.51 -10.58 -23.69
C ASP A 290 8.32 -12.04 -23.23
N ARG A 291 8.80 -12.38 -22.04
CA ARG A 291 8.58 -13.70 -21.44
C ARG A 291 7.14 -13.87 -20.95
N ALA A 292 6.52 -12.84 -20.37
CA ALA A 292 5.12 -12.86 -19.96
C ALA A 292 4.20 -13.08 -21.17
N VAL A 293 4.38 -12.33 -22.26
CA VAL A 293 3.60 -12.48 -23.51
C VAL A 293 3.71 -13.91 -24.09
N LYS A 294 4.91 -14.52 -24.04
CA LYS A 294 5.10 -15.92 -24.47
C LYS A 294 4.37 -16.91 -23.56
N LEU A 295 4.34 -16.66 -22.25
CA LEU A 295 3.60 -17.48 -21.29
C LEU A 295 2.08 -17.33 -21.47
N GLU A 296 1.57 -16.12 -21.65
CA GLU A 296 0.16 -15.83 -21.93
C GLU A 296 -0.30 -16.52 -23.22
N ALA A 297 0.46 -16.41 -24.31
CA ALA A 297 0.18 -17.15 -25.53
C ALA A 297 0.15 -18.67 -25.30
N SER A 298 1.06 -19.21 -24.49
CA SER A 298 1.04 -20.64 -24.14
C SER A 298 -0.20 -21.03 -23.33
N VAL A 299 -0.61 -20.21 -22.36
CA VAL A 299 -1.82 -20.40 -21.54
C VAL A 299 -3.06 -20.42 -22.44
N GLU A 300 -3.16 -19.51 -23.41
CA GLU A 300 -4.29 -19.48 -24.34
C GLU A 300 -4.34 -20.74 -25.23
N THR A 301 -3.19 -21.25 -25.69
CA THR A 301 -3.18 -22.55 -26.42
C THR A 301 -3.59 -23.73 -25.54
N TYR A 302 -3.29 -23.72 -24.23
CA TYR A 302 -3.75 -24.75 -23.30
C TYR A 302 -5.23 -24.60 -22.96
N ARG A 303 -5.73 -23.36 -22.85
CA ARG A 303 -7.15 -23.06 -22.67
C ARG A 303 -7.97 -23.65 -23.81
N LYS A 304 -7.60 -23.37 -25.06
CA LYS A 304 -8.27 -23.92 -26.24
C LYS A 304 -8.27 -25.46 -26.25
N LYS A 305 -7.13 -26.10 -25.92
CA LYS A 305 -7.06 -27.57 -25.80
C LYS A 305 -7.98 -28.14 -24.70
N LEU A 306 -8.21 -27.40 -23.62
CA LEU A 306 -9.16 -27.81 -22.57
C LEU A 306 -10.62 -27.66 -23.03
N GLU A 307 -10.92 -26.65 -23.84
CA GLU A 307 -12.23 -26.47 -24.47
C GLU A 307 -12.51 -27.61 -25.48
N ASP A 308 -11.55 -27.93 -26.36
CA ASP A 308 -11.59 -29.07 -27.29
C ASP A 308 -11.81 -30.42 -26.56
N LEU A 309 -11.10 -30.65 -25.45
CA LEU A 309 -11.30 -31.83 -24.59
C LEU A 309 -12.67 -31.84 -23.90
N GLY A 310 -13.22 -30.67 -23.58
CA GLY A 310 -14.57 -30.51 -23.08
C GLY A 310 -15.61 -30.95 -24.10
N ASP A 311 -15.44 -30.55 -25.36
CA ASP A 311 -16.32 -30.95 -26.46
C ASP A 311 -16.21 -32.43 -26.79
N LEU A 312 -15.00 -33.00 -26.82
CA LEU A 312 -14.83 -34.44 -27.00
C LEU A 312 -15.55 -35.25 -25.89
N ARG A 313 -15.52 -34.78 -24.64
CA ARG A 313 -16.29 -35.37 -23.53
C ARG A 313 -17.81 -35.18 -23.64
N ARG A 314 -18.29 -34.13 -24.32
CA ARG A 314 -19.73 -33.97 -24.65
C ARG A 314 -20.13 -34.96 -25.74
N GLN A 315 -19.34 -35.05 -26.81
CA GLN A 315 -19.56 -35.99 -27.92
C GLN A 315 -19.55 -37.45 -27.43
N MET A 316 -18.61 -37.81 -26.55
CA MET A 316 -18.54 -39.14 -25.95
C MET A 316 -19.83 -39.49 -25.20
N ARG A 317 -20.33 -38.61 -24.33
CA ARG A 317 -21.60 -38.83 -23.61
C ARG A 317 -22.81 -38.96 -24.53
N VAL A 318 -22.90 -38.14 -25.59
CA VAL A 318 -23.97 -38.25 -26.60
C VAL A 318 -23.89 -39.58 -27.36
N LEU A 319 -22.70 -40.11 -27.61
CA LEU A 319 -22.51 -41.44 -28.21
C LEU A 319 -22.86 -42.57 -27.24
N GLU A 320 -22.53 -42.44 -25.94
CA GLU A 320 -22.93 -43.36 -24.88
C GLU A 320 -24.46 -43.41 -24.73
N GLU A 321 -25.13 -42.26 -24.67
CA GLU A 321 -26.61 -42.14 -24.62
C GLU A 321 -27.28 -42.76 -25.85
N LYS A 322 -26.74 -42.52 -27.05
CA LYS A 322 -27.21 -43.17 -28.29
C LYS A 322 -27.02 -44.69 -28.24
N ASN A 323 -25.88 -45.18 -27.74
CA ASN A 323 -25.61 -46.61 -27.61
C ASN A 323 -26.56 -47.28 -26.60
N MET A 324 -26.82 -46.64 -25.46
CA MET A 324 -27.84 -47.07 -24.49
C MET A 324 -29.25 -47.10 -25.10
N THR A 325 -29.58 -46.13 -25.94
CA THR A 325 -30.86 -46.09 -26.68
C THR A 325 -30.96 -47.23 -27.70
N TYR A 326 -29.89 -47.52 -28.45
CA TYR A 326 -29.83 -48.67 -29.36
C TYR A 326 -29.98 -49.99 -28.60
N MET A 327 -29.26 -50.18 -27.49
CA MET A 327 -29.39 -51.36 -26.63
C MET A 327 -30.82 -51.56 -26.12
N HIS A 328 -31.49 -50.50 -25.66
CA HIS A 328 -32.88 -50.56 -25.21
C HIS A 328 -33.83 -50.95 -26.36
N ASN A 329 -33.67 -50.35 -27.54
CA ASN A 329 -34.45 -50.67 -28.72
C ASN A 329 -34.23 -52.13 -29.18
N THR A 330 -32.99 -52.64 -29.14
CA THR A 330 -32.68 -54.04 -29.45
C THR A 330 -33.40 -54.99 -28.49
N VAL A 331 -33.35 -54.74 -27.18
CA VAL A 331 -34.05 -55.58 -26.19
C VAL A 331 -35.57 -55.55 -26.43
N SER A 332 -36.15 -54.37 -26.68
CA SER A 332 -37.58 -54.24 -27.00
C SER A 332 -37.98 -55.03 -28.24
N LEU A 333 -37.20 -54.92 -29.33
CA LEU A 333 -37.42 -55.69 -30.56
C LEU A 333 -37.26 -57.20 -30.36
N GLU A 334 -36.34 -57.65 -29.50
CA GLU A 334 -36.26 -59.06 -29.14
C GLU A 334 -37.48 -59.54 -28.35
N GLU A 335 -38.04 -58.72 -27.45
CA GLU A 335 -39.29 -59.05 -26.76
C GLU A 335 -40.49 -59.12 -27.71
N GLU A 336 -40.60 -58.18 -28.66
CA GLU A 336 -41.62 -58.22 -29.71
C GLU A 336 -41.45 -59.46 -30.59
N LEU A 337 -40.22 -59.83 -30.95
CA LEU A 337 -39.92 -61.05 -31.69
C LEU A 337 -40.29 -62.32 -30.90
N ARG A 338 -40.04 -62.35 -29.58
CA ARG A 338 -40.50 -63.44 -28.70
C ARG A 338 -42.02 -63.55 -28.67
N LYS A 339 -42.73 -62.42 -28.54
CA LYS A 339 -44.21 -62.35 -28.58
C LYS A 339 -44.76 -62.82 -29.94
N ALA A 340 -44.18 -62.36 -31.05
CA ALA A 340 -44.55 -62.75 -32.40
C ALA A 340 -44.31 -64.25 -32.67
N ASN A 341 -43.20 -64.81 -32.20
CA ASN A 341 -42.92 -66.24 -32.29
C ASN A 341 -43.89 -67.08 -31.45
N ALA A 342 -44.27 -66.63 -30.26
CA ALA A 342 -45.30 -67.28 -29.44
C ALA A 342 -46.68 -67.27 -30.12
N ALA A 343 -47.09 -66.12 -30.67
CA ALA A 343 -48.33 -66.00 -31.45
C ALA A 343 -48.31 -66.88 -32.71
N ARG A 344 -47.17 -66.98 -33.40
CA ARG A 344 -46.99 -67.88 -34.55
C ARG A 344 -47.10 -69.35 -34.16
N ALA A 345 -46.53 -69.75 -33.02
CA ALA A 345 -46.68 -71.12 -32.50
C ALA A 345 -48.15 -71.44 -32.18
N GLN A 346 -48.89 -70.50 -31.57
CA GLN A 346 -50.34 -70.63 -31.35
C GLN A 346 -51.10 -70.77 -32.68
N LEU A 347 -50.77 -69.94 -33.68
CA LEU A 347 -51.39 -70.00 -35.02
C LEU A 347 -51.18 -71.36 -35.69
N GLU A 348 -49.96 -71.93 -35.63
CA GLU A 348 -49.73 -73.29 -36.17
C GLU A 348 -50.49 -74.37 -35.37
N THR A 349 -50.69 -74.22 -34.05
CA THR A 349 -51.56 -75.15 -33.31
C THR A 349 -53.03 -75.04 -33.73
N TYR A 350 -53.57 -73.83 -33.91
CA TYR A 350 -54.94 -73.63 -34.42
C TYR A 350 -55.11 -74.14 -35.85
N LYS A 351 -54.10 -73.94 -36.70
CA LYS A 351 -54.07 -74.48 -38.07
C LYS A 351 -54.08 -76.01 -38.08
N ARG A 352 -53.32 -76.67 -37.18
CA ARG A 352 -53.36 -78.13 -37.01
C ARG A 352 -54.74 -78.60 -36.53
N GLN A 353 -55.34 -77.92 -35.54
CA GLN A 353 -56.70 -78.20 -35.09
C GLN A 353 -57.73 -78.04 -36.22
N GLY A 354 -57.60 -76.99 -37.05
CA GLY A 354 -58.42 -76.78 -38.23
C GLY A 354 -58.31 -77.91 -39.26
N GLN A 355 -57.09 -78.39 -39.52
CA GLN A 355 -56.85 -79.56 -40.38
C GLN A 355 -57.45 -80.85 -39.80
N GLU A 356 -57.29 -81.09 -38.49
CA GLU A 356 -57.91 -82.24 -37.80
C GLU A 356 -59.43 -82.20 -37.87
N LEU A 357 -60.05 -81.04 -37.65
CA LEU A 357 -61.50 -80.85 -37.77
C LEU A 357 -61.98 -81.02 -39.21
N HIS A 358 -61.23 -80.52 -40.20
CA HIS A 358 -61.55 -80.70 -41.61
C HIS A 358 -61.47 -82.17 -42.03
N SER A 359 -60.47 -82.92 -41.57
CA SER A 359 -60.37 -84.36 -41.78
C SER A 359 -61.56 -85.11 -41.16
N LYS A 360 -61.93 -84.78 -39.91
CA LYS A 360 -63.10 -85.37 -39.25
C LYS A 360 -64.40 -85.06 -40.01
N LEU A 361 -64.58 -83.82 -40.47
CA LEU A 361 -65.74 -83.43 -41.28
C LEU A 361 -65.79 -84.20 -42.60
N SER A 362 -64.64 -84.41 -43.27
CA SER A 362 -64.55 -85.21 -44.49
C SER A 362 -64.88 -86.68 -44.24
N ASP A 363 -64.42 -87.26 -43.12
CA ASP A 363 -64.77 -88.63 -42.72
C ASP A 363 -66.26 -88.79 -42.37
N GLU A 364 -66.86 -87.83 -41.67
CA GLU A 364 -68.30 -87.83 -41.40
C GLU A 364 -69.14 -87.59 -42.67
N SER A 365 -68.69 -86.73 -43.58
CA SER A 365 -69.30 -86.56 -44.89
C SER A 365 -69.31 -87.89 -45.65
N ARG A 366 -68.15 -88.58 -45.71
CA ARG A 366 -68.01 -89.89 -46.35
C ARG A 366 -68.86 -90.97 -45.67
N ARG A 367 -69.03 -90.93 -44.34
CA ARG A 367 -69.98 -91.79 -43.61
C ARG A 367 -71.42 -91.49 -44.03
N GLY A 368 -71.80 -90.22 -44.12
CA GLY A 368 -73.10 -89.78 -44.62
C GLY A 368 -73.37 -90.27 -46.05
N ASP A 369 -72.41 -90.11 -46.96
CA ASP A 369 -72.50 -90.58 -48.35
C ASP A 369 -72.66 -92.12 -48.43
N ASN A 370 -71.89 -92.87 -47.62
CA ASN A 370 -72.02 -94.32 -47.54
C ASN A 370 -73.39 -94.75 -47.01
N LEU A 371 -73.88 -94.12 -45.94
CA LEU A 371 -75.21 -94.41 -45.38
C LEU A 371 -76.33 -94.03 -46.35
N ALA A 372 -76.19 -92.93 -47.09
CA ALA A 372 -77.13 -92.55 -48.15
C ALA A 372 -77.15 -93.58 -49.29
N PHE A 373 -76.00 -94.11 -49.69
CA PHE A 373 -75.89 -95.19 -50.67
C PHE A 373 -76.52 -96.50 -50.16
N GLU A 374 -76.27 -96.87 -48.90
CA GLU A 374 -76.90 -98.05 -48.29
C GLU A 374 -78.43 -97.89 -48.19
N MET A 375 -78.92 -96.73 -47.74
CA MET A 375 -80.35 -96.41 -47.71
C MET A 375 -80.97 -96.48 -49.10
N LYS A 376 -80.31 -95.94 -50.13
CA LYS A 376 -80.77 -96.06 -51.52
C LYS A 376 -80.83 -97.53 -51.96
N LYS A 377 -79.83 -98.35 -51.64
CA LYS A 377 -79.81 -99.79 -51.96
C LYS A 377 -80.90 -100.57 -51.21
N PHE A 378 -81.23 -100.19 -49.97
CA PHE A 378 -82.35 -100.77 -49.23
C PHE A 378 -83.70 -100.32 -49.80
N GLN A 379 -83.83 -99.05 -50.23
CA GLN A 379 -85.01 -98.55 -50.92
C GLN A 379 -85.24 -99.29 -52.25
N GLU A 380 -84.21 -99.43 -53.09
CA GLU A 380 -84.29 -100.17 -54.37
C GLU A 380 -84.72 -101.63 -54.16
N LYS A 381 -84.25 -102.28 -53.07
CA LYS A 381 -84.72 -103.62 -52.67
C LYS A 381 -86.17 -103.63 -52.18
N TYR A 382 -86.57 -102.63 -51.40
CA TYR A 382 -87.94 -102.51 -50.90
C TYR A 382 -88.92 -102.25 -52.06
N ASP A 383 -88.56 -101.39 -53.01
CA ASP A 383 -89.33 -101.13 -54.22
C ASP A 383 -89.41 -102.38 -55.13
N ALA A 384 -88.34 -103.18 -55.19
CA ALA A 384 -88.36 -104.48 -55.88
C ALA A 384 -89.28 -105.50 -55.19
N LEU A 385 -89.22 -105.62 -53.86
CA LEU A 385 -90.12 -106.46 -53.07
C LEU A 385 -91.58 -105.99 -53.11
N LEU A 386 -91.83 -104.68 -53.22
CA LEU A 386 -93.15 -104.13 -53.46
C LEU A 386 -93.69 -104.55 -54.83
N LYS A 387 -92.87 -104.48 -55.88
CA LYS A 387 -93.24 -104.96 -57.22
C LYS A 387 -93.46 -106.47 -57.26
N GLU A 388 -92.63 -107.25 -56.58
CA GLU A 388 -92.81 -108.70 -56.43
C GLU A 388 -94.12 -109.00 -55.70
N LYS A 389 -94.40 -108.31 -54.59
CA LYS A 389 -95.68 -108.39 -53.87
C LYS A 389 -96.88 -107.93 -54.72
N GLU A 390 -96.71 -106.93 -55.59
CA GLU A 390 -97.75 -106.50 -56.53
C GLU A 390 -98.00 -107.57 -57.59
N VAL A 391 -96.96 -108.19 -58.14
CA VAL A 391 -97.06 -109.32 -59.06
C VAL A 391 -97.69 -110.54 -58.37
N ASP A 392 -97.26 -110.90 -57.15
CA ASP A 392 -97.88 -111.95 -56.33
C ASP A 392 -99.33 -111.62 -55.99
N SER A 393 -99.67 -110.34 -55.76
CA SER A 393 -101.05 -109.92 -55.54
C SER A 393 -101.87 -110.07 -56.81
N ILE A 394 -101.32 -109.68 -57.96
CA ILE A 394 -101.97 -109.88 -59.27
C ILE A 394 -102.11 -111.37 -59.57
N GLU A 395 -101.09 -112.21 -59.36
CA GLU A 395 -101.17 -113.66 -59.54
C GLU A 395 -102.14 -114.29 -58.54
N ARG A 396 -102.15 -113.86 -57.28
CA ARG A 396 -103.17 -114.28 -56.30
C ARG A 396 -104.56 -113.82 -56.72
N ASP A 397 -104.70 -112.64 -57.29
CA ASP A 397 -105.99 -112.08 -57.69
C ASP A 397 -106.48 -112.66 -59.02
N THR A 398 -105.60 -113.06 -59.94
CA THR A 398 -105.95 -113.85 -61.15
C THR A 398 -106.11 -115.33 -60.82
N LEU A 399 -105.39 -115.88 -59.84
CA LEU A 399 -105.69 -117.22 -59.30
C LEU A 399 -106.98 -117.19 -58.49
N ARG A 400 -107.32 -116.08 -57.82
CA ARG A 400 -108.65 -115.87 -57.22
C ARG A 400 -109.67 -115.73 -58.33
N GLU A 401 -109.43 -114.97 -59.38
CA GLU A 401 -110.31 -114.84 -60.54
C GLU A 401 -110.47 -116.17 -61.27
N ILE A 402 -109.43 -117.01 -61.39
CA ILE A 402 -109.51 -118.37 -61.93
C ILE A 402 -110.23 -119.31 -60.96
N ASN A 403 -110.04 -119.19 -59.63
CA ASN A 403 -110.83 -119.95 -58.65
C ASN A 403 -112.29 -119.49 -58.65
N GLU A 404 -112.51 -118.20 -58.86
CA GLU A 404 -113.79 -117.54 -59.02
C GLU A 404 -114.38 -117.85 -60.39
N GLU A 405 -113.62 -118.14 -61.44
CA GLU A 405 -114.06 -118.62 -62.77
C GLU A 405 -114.32 -120.12 -62.77
N LEU A 406 -113.59 -120.90 -61.98
CA LEU A 406 -113.93 -122.28 -61.63
C LEU A 406 -115.15 -122.34 -60.69
N ARG A 407 -115.44 -121.25 -59.97
CA ARG A 407 -116.70 -121.03 -59.23
C ARG A 407 -117.75 -120.22 -60.03
N CYS A 408 -117.43 -119.60 -61.18
CA CYS A 408 -118.31 -118.73 -62.01
C CYS A 408 -118.73 -119.41 -63.32
N THR A 409 -117.98 -120.42 -63.77
CA THR A 409 -118.54 -121.61 -64.43
C THR A 409 -119.52 -122.36 -63.52
N GLN A 410 -119.58 -121.98 -62.23
CA GLN A 410 -120.68 -122.29 -61.31
C GLN A 410 -121.61 -121.12 -60.92
N TYR A 411 -121.24 -119.83 -60.97
CA TYR A 411 -122.10 -118.61 -60.86
C TYR A 411 -121.41 -117.24 -61.15
N GLN A 412 -121.41 -116.82 -62.42
CA GLN A 412 -121.18 -115.49 -63.02
C GLN A 412 -121.06 -114.17 -62.18
N THR A 413 -120.01 -113.38 -62.52
CA THR A 413 -119.94 -111.90 -62.77
C THR A 413 -120.03 -110.82 -61.67
N GLY A 414 -119.00 -109.94 -61.61
CA GLY A 414 -119.20 -108.48 -61.83
C GLY A 414 -118.79 -107.45 -60.75
N SER A 415 -117.69 -106.71 -60.97
CA SER A 415 -117.23 -105.47 -60.27
C SER A 415 -117.75 -104.19 -61.02
N PRO A 416 -117.34 -102.90 -60.80
CA PRO A 416 -116.57 -102.19 -59.72
C PRO A 416 -117.22 -100.84 -59.26
N SER A 417 -116.51 -99.94 -58.52
CA SER A 417 -116.31 -98.48 -58.87
C SER A 417 -115.86 -97.50 -57.74
N HIS A 418 -114.74 -96.77 -58.00
CA HIS A 418 -114.35 -95.35 -57.72
C HIS A 418 -114.23 -94.62 -56.32
N ASP A 419 -112.98 -94.13 -56.09
CA ASP A 419 -112.49 -92.75 -55.85
C ASP A 419 -112.51 -91.93 -54.52
N ASN A 420 -111.48 -91.07 -54.45
CA ASN A 420 -111.03 -90.20 -53.35
C ASN A 420 -111.81 -88.88 -53.20
N LEU A 421 -112.01 -88.42 -51.96
CA LEU A 421 -112.51 -87.07 -51.64
C LEU A 421 -111.94 -86.57 -50.29
N ALA A 422 -111.00 -85.62 -50.31
CA ALA A 422 -110.39 -85.07 -49.08
C ALA A 422 -109.80 -83.65 -49.24
N ALA A 423 -110.52 -82.72 -49.89
CA ALA A 423 -110.03 -81.35 -50.15
C ALA A 423 -111.00 -80.20 -49.79
N GLU A 424 -112.11 -80.48 -49.09
CA GLU A 424 -113.25 -79.55 -49.03
C GLU A 424 -113.88 -79.37 -47.62
N MET A 425 -113.05 -79.21 -46.57
CA MET A 425 -113.52 -79.07 -45.18
C MET A 425 -112.87 -77.92 -44.37
N LEU A 426 -112.80 -76.69 -44.92
CA LEU A 426 -112.43 -75.49 -44.14
C LEU A 426 -113.35 -74.29 -44.42
N PRO A 427 -114.10 -73.78 -43.42
CA PRO A 427 -115.05 -72.66 -43.58
C PRO A 427 -114.43 -71.34 -44.06
N ILE A 428 -115.27 -70.52 -44.71
CA ILE A 428 -114.89 -69.31 -45.47
C ILE A 428 -114.38 -68.18 -44.56
N GLU A 429 -114.95 -68.04 -43.36
CA GLU A 429 -114.67 -66.95 -42.42
C GLU A 429 -113.20 -66.98 -41.95
N TYR A 430 -112.64 -68.19 -41.81
CA TYR A 430 -111.25 -68.39 -41.44
C TYR A 430 -110.28 -68.07 -42.60
N ARG A 431 -110.70 -68.29 -43.86
CA ARG A 431 -109.92 -67.88 -45.05
C ARG A 431 -109.81 -66.36 -45.15
N GLU A 432 -110.91 -65.63 -44.96
CA GLU A 432 -110.86 -64.17 -44.99
C GLU A 432 -110.01 -63.56 -43.88
N LYS A 433 -110.12 -64.09 -42.65
CA LYS A 433 -109.32 -63.61 -41.51
C LYS A 433 -107.82 -63.89 -41.74
N PHE A 434 -107.48 -65.04 -42.30
CA PHE A 434 -106.11 -65.38 -42.68
C PHE A 434 -105.55 -64.39 -43.74
N ILE A 435 -106.30 -64.11 -44.80
CA ILE A 435 -105.88 -63.16 -45.86
C ILE A 435 -105.70 -61.74 -45.29
N ARG A 436 -106.62 -61.27 -44.43
CA ARG A 436 -106.49 -59.95 -43.78
C ARG A 436 -105.25 -59.86 -42.90
N LEU A 437 -105.02 -60.84 -42.03
CA LEU A 437 -103.83 -60.89 -41.17
C LEU A 437 -102.54 -61.04 -41.98
N GLN A 438 -102.56 -61.76 -43.10
CA GLN A 438 -101.41 -61.91 -44.01
C GLN A 438 -101.08 -60.58 -44.72
N HIS A 439 -102.10 -59.79 -45.09
CA HIS A 439 -101.93 -58.44 -45.64
C HIS A 439 -101.39 -57.46 -44.58
N GLU A 440 -101.96 -57.48 -43.36
CA GLU A 440 -101.51 -56.66 -42.23
C GLU A 440 -100.05 -56.96 -41.85
N ASN A 441 -99.65 -58.24 -41.76
CA ASN A 441 -98.26 -58.63 -41.53
C ASN A 441 -97.32 -58.13 -42.64
N LYS A 442 -97.77 -58.13 -43.90
CA LYS A 442 -96.98 -57.63 -45.03
C LYS A 442 -96.79 -56.11 -44.93
N MET A 443 -97.83 -55.36 -44.56
CA MET A 443 -97.74 -53.91 -44.40
C MET A 443 -96.86 -53.51 -43.21
N LEU A 444 -96.96 -54.21 -42.08
CA LEU A 444 -96.11 -53.97 -40.91
C LEU A 444 -94.63 -54.23 -41.19
N ARG A 445 -94.29 -55.26 -41.99
CA ARG A 445 -92.91 -55.50 -42.43
C ARG A 445 -92.36 -54.38 -43.30
N LEU A 446 -93.14 -53.86 -44.24
CA LEU A 446 -92.72 -52.76 -45.11
C LEU A 446 -92.45 -51.47 -44.30
N GLN A 447 -93.33 -51.14 -43.34
CA GLN A 447 -93.10 -50.00 -42.44
C GLN A 447 -91.86 -50.19 -41.55
N GLN A 448 -91.59 -51.41 -41.10
CA GLN A 448 -90.37 -51.71 -40.36
C GLN A 448 -89.13 -51.55 -41.24
N GLU A 449 -89.13 -52.10 -42.46
CA GLU A 449 -88.05 -51.95 -43.45
C GLU A 449 -87.80 -50.48 -43.82
N GLU A 450 -88.84 -49.65 -43.98
CA GLU A 450 -88.70 -48.21 -44.19
C GLU A 450 -88.01 -47.52 -42.99
N SER A 451 -88.47 -47.79 -41.76
CA SER A 451 -87.87 -47.20 -40.54
C SER A 451 -86.43 -47.66 -40.28
N GLU A 452 -86.09 -48.89 -40.65
CA GLU A 452 -84.73 -49.42 -40.57
C GLU A 452 -83.82 -48.78 -41.63
N ASN A 453 -84.33 -48.55 -42.84
CA ASN A 453 -83.61 -47.84 -43.90
C ASN A 453 -83.36 -46.36 -43.56
N GLU A 454 -84.37 -45.64 -43.06
CA GLU A 454 -84.21 -44.24 -42.61
C GLU A 454 -83.10 -44.13 -41.55
N ARG A 455 -83.11 -45.03 -40.56
CA ARG A 455 -82.11 -45.09 -39.50
C ARG A 455 -80.71 -45.48 -40.00
N ILE A 456 -80.62 -46.31 -41.05
CA ILE A 456 -79.36 -46.61 -41.73
C ILE A 456 -78.82 -45.35 -42.43
N THR A 457 -79.66 -44.56 -43.11
CA THR A 457 -79.22 -43.31 -43.74
C THR A 457 -78.76 -42.26 -42.73
N GLU A 458 -79.48 -42.06 -41.61
CA GLU A 458 -79.03 -41.16 -40.54
C GLU A 458 -77.66 -41.56 -39.96
N LEU A 459 -77.44 -42.86 -39.73
CA LEU A 459 -76.17 -43.38 -39.23
C LEU A 459 -75.05 -43.27 -40.28
N GLN A 460 -75.36 -43.37 -41.57
CA GLN A 460 -74.39 -43.12 -42.65
C GLN A 460 -73.99 -41.64 -42.72
N GLU A 461 -74.95 -40.72 -42.60
CA GLU A 461 -74.69 -39.28 -42.58
C GLU A 461 -73.83 -38.87 -41.38
N GLN A 462 -74.18 -39.32 -40.16
CA GLN A 462 -73.35 -39.11 -38.96
C GLN A 462 -71.94 -39.69 -39.09
N LEU A 463 -71.79 -40.85 -39.75
CA LEU A 463 -70.48 -41.45 -40.02
C LEU A 463 -69.67 -40.61 -41.01
N GLU A 464 -70.31 -40.01 -42.03
CA GLU A 464 -69.65 -39.09 -42.94
C GLU A 464 -69.26 -37.77 -42.26
N GLU A 465 -70.12 -37.17 -41.45
CA GLU A 465 -69.79 -35.98 -40.68
C GLU A 465 -68.60 -36.22 -39.74
N ALA A 466 -68.61 -37.33 -38.98
CA ALA A 466 -67.49 -37.71 -38.13
C ALA A 466 -66.18 -37.93 -38.92
N ARG A 467 -66.25 -38.49 -40.14
CA ARG A 467 -65.10 -38.63 -41.05
C ARG A 467 -64.60 -37.28 -41.55
N ARG A 468 -65.49 -36.36 -41.92
CA ARG A 468 -65.15 -35.00 -42.37
C ARG A 468 -64.49 -34.21 -41.24
N ALA A 469 -65.07 -34.23 -40.03
CA ALA A 469 -64.50 -33.58 -38.84
C ALA A 469 -63.12 -34.15 -38.47
N ARG A 470 -62.95 -35.48 -38.52
CA ARG A 470 -61.64 -36.11 -38.33
C ARG A 470 -60.62 -35.66 -39.37
N SER A 471 -61.00 -35.61 -40.65
CA SER A 471 -60.10 -35.16 -41.72
C SER A 471 -59.68 -33.69 -41.53
N GLN A 472 -60.58 -32.83 -41.03
CA GLN A 472 -60.26 -31.43 -40.71
C GLN A 472 -59.25 -31.36 -39.56
N LEU A 473 -59.48 -32.08 -38.46
CA LEU A 473 -58.54 -32.15 -37.34
C LEU A 473 -57.18 -32.73 -37.75
N ASP A 474 -57.13 -33.74 -38.63
CA ASP A 474 -55.87 -34.28 -39.14
C ASP A 474 -55.10 -33.23 -39.98
N THR A 475 -55.79 -32.40 -40.79
CA THR A 475 -55.16 -31.29 -41.52
C THR A 475 -54.68 -30.17 -40.61
N GLU A 476 -55.45 -29.80 -39.58
CA GLU A 476 -55.08 -28.77 -38.62
C GLU A 476 -53.88 -29.22 -37.77
N ASN A 477 -53.85 -30.49 -37.33
CA ASN A 477 -52.70 -31.08 -36.64
C ASN A 477 -51.43 -31.08 -37.51
N ARG A 478 -51.56 -31.29 -38.82
CA ARG A 478 -50.40 -31.20 -39.74
C ARG A 478 -49.86 -29.76 -39.81
N LEU A 479 -50.73 -28.78 -40.03
CA LEU A 479 -50.36 -27.36 -40.07
C LEU A 479 -49.75 -26.88 -38.75
N ASN A 480 -50.30 -27.32 -37.61
CA ASN A 480 -49.75 -26.99 -36.29
C ASN A 480 -48.35 -27.61 -36.07
N ARG A 481 -48.10 -28.83 -36.56
CA ARG A 481 -46.76 -29.44 -36.53
C ARG A 481 -45.75 -28.70 -37.41
N GLU A 482 -46.16 -28.32 -38.62
CA GLU A 482 -45.35 -27.49 -39.53
C GLU A 482 -45.00 -26.15 -38.84
N ARG A 483 -45.99 -25.48 -38.23
CA ARG A 483 -45.79 -24.21 -37.51
C ARG A 483 -44.90 -24.34 -36.27
N ILE A 484 -45.00 -25.45 -35.52
CA ILE A 484 -44.08 -25.74 -34.40
C ILE A 484 -42.66 -25.90 -34.93
N SER A 485 -42.46 -26.59 -36.05
CA SER A 485 -41.14 -26.75 -36.67
C SER A 485 -40.55 -25.41 -37.15
N GLU A 486 -41.35 -24.53 -37.74
CA GLU A 486 -40.93 -23.18 -38.12
C GLU A 486 -40.49 -22.35 -36.90
N LEU A 487 -41.28 -22.39 -35.81
CA LEU A 487 -40.97 -21.65 -34.58
C LEU A 487 -39.74 -22.22 -33.88
N GLN A 488 -39.53 -23.55 -33.92
CA GLN A 488 -38.31 -24.18 -33.42
C GLN A 488 -37.08 -23.71 -34.23
N GLN A 489 -37.16 -23.66 -35.56
CA GLN A 489 -36.07 -23.13 -36.39
C GLN A 489 -35.79 -21.65 -36.09
N GLN A 490 -36.82 -20.81 -35.93
CA GLN A 490 -36.65 -19.40 -35.55
C GLN A 490 -36.00 -19.25 -34.17
N VAL A 491 -36.34 -20.10 -33.20
CA VAL A 491 -35.70 -20.10 -31.88
C VAL A 491 -34.24 -20.55 -31.96
N GLU A 492 -33.92 -21.58 -32.74
CA GLU A 492 -32.53 -21.98 -32.99
C GLU A 492 -31.71 -20.87 -33.68
N ASP A 493 -32.28 -20.20 -34.67
CA ASP A 493 -31.58 -19.16 -35.41
C ASP A 493 -31.40 -17.89 -34.58
N LEU A 494 -32.37 -17.56 -33.70
CA LEU A 494 -32.20 -16.54 -32.66
C LEU A 494 -31.15 -16.93 -31.62
N GLN A 495 -31.07 -18.20 -31.22
CA GLN A 495 -30.01 -18.69 -30.31
C GLN A 495 -28.63 -18.61 -30.96
N LYS A 496 -28.50 -18.98 -32.25
CA LYS A 496 -27.26 -18.80 -33.04
C LYS A 496 -26.90 -17.31 -33.19
N ALA A 497 -27.89 -16.44 -33.45
CA ALA A 497 -27.69 -15.00 -33.49
C ALA A 497 -27.20 -14.44 -32.14
N LEU A 498 -27.76 -14.90 -31.02
CA LEU A 498 -27.32 -14.52 -29.67
C LEU A 498 -25.88 -14.99 -29.38
N GLN A 499 -25.55 -16.23 -29.75
CA GLN A 499 -24.19 -16.77 -29.60
C GLN A 499 -23.17 -16.00 -30.47
N THR A 500 -23.53 -15.65 -31.71
CA THR A 500 -22.64 -14.86 -32.58
C THR A 500 -22.48 -13.40 -32.13
N GLN A 501 -23.50 -12.80 -31.49
CA GLN A 501 -23.33 -11.51 -30.79
C GLN A 501 -22.45 -11.64 -29.53
N GLY A 502 -22.51 -12.77 -28.82
CA GLY A 502 -21.61 -13.08 -27.71
C GLY A 502 -20.13 -13.25 -28.09
N THR A 503 -19.80 -13.34 -29.39
CA THR A 503 -18.44 -13.53 -29.90
C THR A 503 -17.81 -12.28 -30.55
N LYS A 504 -18.26 -11.06 -30.19
CA LYS A 504 -17.56 -9.81 -30.52
C LYS A 504 -17.04 -9.14 -29.23
N PRO A 505 -15.73 -9.22 -28.93
CA PRO A 505 -15.16 -8.73 -27.67
C PRO A 505 -14.71 -7.26 -27.72
N GLU A 506 -15.49 -6.36 -28.31
CA GLU A 506 -15.25 -4.91 -28.27
C GLU A 506 -16.56 -4.16 -27.94
N ASP A 507 -16.46 -2.98 -27.31
CA ASP A 507 -17.55 -2.06 -26.89
C ASP A 507 -18.43 -2.36 -25.65
N VAL A 508 -18.12 -3.37 -24.81
CA VAL A 508 -18.82 -3.54 -23.51
C VAL A 508 -18.18 -2.70 -22.37
N SER A 509 -16.94 -2.23 -22.53
CA SER A 509 -16.19 -1.52 -21.47
C SER A 509 -16.71 -0.11 -21.14
N VAL A 510 -17.55 0.51 -21.99
CA VAL A 510 -17.97 1.92 -21.84
C VAL A 510 -19.34 2.06 -21.13
N CYS A 511 -20.18 1.02 -21.15
CA CYS A 511 -21.48 1.02 -20.48
C CYS A 511 -21.42 0.66 -18.99
N LEU A 512 -20.50 -0.22 -18.58
CA LEU A 512 -20.38 -0.66 -17.18
C LEU A 512 -19.90 0.47 -16.25
N SER A 513 -19.00 1.34 -16.71
CA SER A 513 -18.55 2.52 -15.96
C SER A 513 -19.69 3.52 -15.74
N HIS A 514 -20.51 3.78 -16.77
CA HIS A 514 -21.69 4.64 -16.64
C HIS A 514 -22.76 4.05 -15.71
N LEU A 515 -23.02 2.74 -15.75
CA LEU A 515 -23.99 2.11 -14.85
C LEU A 515 -23.55 2.19 -13.38
N VAL A 516 -22.26 1.96 -13.09
CA VAL A 516 -21.72 2.04 -11.73
C VAL A 516 -21.73 3.47 -11.19
N VAL A 517 -21.45 4.47 -12.03
CA VAL A 517 -21.55 5.89 -11.64
C VAL A 517 -23.00 6.30 -11.35
N LEU A 518 -23.98 5.89 -12.18
CA LEU A 518 -25.40 6.14 -11.89
C LEU A 518 -25.85 5.46 -10.58
N PHE A 519 -25.41 4.22 -10.33
CA PHE A 519 -25.78 3.49 -9.12
C PHE A 519 -25.23 4.16 -7.84
N LEU A 520 -23.99 4.66 -7.90
CA LEU A 520 -23.37 5.40 -6.79
C LEU A 520 -24.01 6.78 -6.58
N GLN A 521 -24.39 7.50 -7.63
CA GLN A 521 -25.11 8.77 -7.50
C GLN A 521 -26.51 8.58 -6.89
N LEU A 522 -27.25 7.55 -7.28
CA LEU A 522 -28.58 7.27 -6.73
C LEU A 522 -28.54 6.84 -5.25
N PHE A 523 -27.57 5.99 -4.85
CA PHE A 523 -27.44 5.59 -3.43
C PHE A 523 -26.86 6.69 -2.54
N GLY A 524 -25.97 7.55 -3.07
CA GLY A 524 -25.43 8.69 -2.33
C GLY A 524 -26.49 9.73 -1.95
N GLN A 525 -27.43 10.02 -2.85
CA GLN A 525 -28.50 10.99 -2.61
C GLN A 525 -29.49 10.53 -1.51
N CYS A 526 -29.78 9.22 -1.42
CA CYS A 526 -30.70 8.68 -0.42
C CYS A 526 -30.12 8.65 1.00
N CYS A 527 -28.81 8.45 1.17
CA CYS A 527 -28.19 8.40 2.51
C CYS A 527 -28.02 9.79 3.16
N MET A 528 -27.88 10.87 2.37
CA MET A 528 -27.81 12.25 2.88
C MET A 528 -29.13 12.75 3.49
N ASN A 529 -30.29 12.34 2.94
CA ASN A 529 -31.60 12.83 3.40
C ASN A 529 -32.12 12.22 4.70
N ILE A 530 -31.45 11.21 5.27
CA ILE A 530 -31.84 10.58 6.54
C ILE A 530 -31.06 11.16 7.74
N TYR A 531 -29.95 11.87 7.50
CA TYR A 531 -29.08 12.41 8.57
C TYR A 531 -29.35 13.88 8.96
N PHE A 532 -30.37 14.52 8.38
CA PHE A 532 -30.72 15.93 8.66
C PHE A 532 -32.19 16.14 9.13
N ALA A 533 -32.83 15.08 9.63
CA ALA A 533 -34.22 15.13 10.10
C ALA A 533 -34.45 14.37 11.42
N LYS A 534 -33.59 14.60 12.42
CA LYS A 534 -33.90 14.43 13.85
C LYS A 534 -32.89 15.13 14.75
#